data_AF-A0AAV2PH73-F1
#
_entry.id   AF-A0AAV2PH73-F1
#
_cell.length_a   1.000
_cell.length_b   1.000
_cell.length_c   1.000
_cell.angle_alpha   90.00
_cell.angle_beta   90.00
_cell.angle_gamma   90.00
#
_symmetry.space_group_name_H-M   'P 1'
#
loop_
_entity.id
_entity.type
_entity.pdbx_description
1 polymer ?
#
loop_
_entity_poly.entity_id
_entity_poly.type
_entity_poly.pdbx_seq_one_letter_code
_entity_poly.pdbx_strand_id
1 'polypeptide(L)'
;MKIIIALIPLWVVIAMVLTHSAGEVEVDKNQLVLIENDDQEGTVEHYEETLSPSLKIKPIDMSKVFIPTEEWQEVRADHVVLPGLHIQMNLQSGKKQAKLMEGDDGSKYMESVERLQKTGHTGTFKATVPLVEQGKAALDNKKRESKSETKRKQAEIHEALQFIKSEDGKTPEELSEEAKLISEKYRTYGELKEEFKKIKMNVETDMEIMSRLIDQYSTAGADEDQRRQNILEDLEYMVHQFDNAVNFISMGGLKVITLPGLNATNPLIRKGVLHLLGSAAQSNPKVQISALETGLIPQLLRIVAYDPELNVVNKALYAVSCIVRGFPIGQQVLVQNGGLQVLRKLFDDQDFKRLNLQMKVVALLHDLLVERGDARGERQNQLSNVDLQEVLVDGGWCQAVSSLLTVASFDNRDRRYDMGAALRNRLPLSPDHDTVDKVNIVLGNHKTSCQQDFKGSLPLLRNLVEKYDDLAYKEKFQDNNEEEGDGLFKGMAEQLQRLVTSITSKDEL
;
A
#
# COMPACT_ATOMS: atom_id res chain seq x y z
N MET A 1 72.31 -32.22 -21.91
CA MET A 1 72.30 -32.49 -20.46
C MET A 1 70.84 -32.64 -20.06
N LYS A 2 70.42 -33.83 -19.61
CA LYS A 2 69.02 -34.20 -19.38
C LYS A 2 68.53 -33.61 -18.06
N ILE A 3 67.37 -32.95 -18.05
CA ILE A 3 66.65 -32.58 -16.82
C ILE A 3 65.53 -33.61 -16.63
N ILE A 4 65.61 -34.33 -15.52
CA ILE A 4 64.64 -35.33 -15.06
C ILE A 4 63.61 -34.60 -14.21
N ILE A 5 62.35 -34.67 -14.61
CA ILE A 5 61.19 -34.22 -13.84
C ILE A 5 60.87 -35.30 -12.79
N ALA A 6 61.00 -34.96 -11.51
CA ALA A 6 60.55 -35.81 -10.40
C ALA A 6 59.16 -35.36 -9.96
N LEU A 7 58.17 -36.24 -10.15
CA LEU A 7 56.82 -36.15 -9.65
C LEU A 7 56.80 -36.39 -8.14
N ILE A 8 56.36 -35.40 -7.35
CA ILE A 8 56.03 -35.56 -5.93
C ILE A 8 54.51 -35.80 -5.83
N PRO A 9 54.04 -36.84 -5.12
CA PRO A 9 52.63 -37.20 -5.08
C PRO A 9 51.81 -36.21 -4.24
N LEU A 10 50.68 -35.79 -4.80
CA LEU A 10 49.70 -34.79 -4.33
C LEU A 10 49.10 -35.05 -2.92
N TRP A 11 49.48 -36.13 -2.24
CA TRP A 11 48.88 -36.54 -0.96
C TRP A 11 49.60 -35.96 0.26
N VAL A 12 50.83 -35.46 0.11
CA VAL A 12 51.61 -34.85 1.21
C VAL A 12 51.18 -33.40 1.50
N VAL A 13 50.59 -32.70 0.52
CA VAL A 13 50.05 -31.34 0.70
C VAL A 13 48.70 -31.37 1.43
N ILE A 14 47.94 -32.47 1.34
CA ILE A 14 46.62 -32.61 1.97
C ILE A 14 46.73 -32.89 3.49
N ALA A 15 47.86 -33.45 3.96
CA ALA A 15 48.07 -33.75 5.38
C ALA A 15 48.61 -32.57 6.21
N MET A 16 49.16 -31.52 5.58
CA MET A 16 49.71 -30.34 6.28
C MET A 16 48.68 -29.23 6.53
N VAL A 17 47.47 -29.34 5.99
CA VAL A 17 46.38 -28.34 6.19
C VAL A 17 45.41 -28.76 7.30
N LEU A 18 45.51 -29.99 7.83
CA LEU A 18 44.55 -30.53 8.81
C LEU A 18 45.02 -30.54 10.28
N THR A 19 46.17 -29.98 10.62
CA THR A 19 46.62 -29.92 12.01
C THR A 19 47.37 -28.62 12.32
N HIS A 20 46.65 -27.51 12.54
CA HIS A 20 47.04 -26.42 13.46
C HIS A 20 45.92 -25.36 13.57
N SER A 21 44.97 -25.60 14.49
CA SER A 21 44.54 -24.66 15.54
C SER A 21 43.16 -25.07 16.06
N ALA A 22 43.14 -26.11 16.91
CA ALA A 22 42.06 -26.29 17.85
C ALA A 22 42.25 -25.24 18.95
N GLY A 23 41.46 -24.17 18.91
CA GLY A 23 41.25 -23.25 20.01
C GLY A 23 39.78 -23.32 20.41
N GLU A 24 39.51 -23.78 21.62
CA GLU A 24 38.19 -23.71 22.24
C GLU A 24 37.80 -22.23 22.45
N VAL A 25 36.62 -21.83 21.98
CA VAL A 25 36.02 -20.52 22.26
C VAL A 25 34.62 -20.77 22.83
N GLU A 26 34.43 -20.26 24.06
CA GLU A 26 33.16 -20.24 24.78
C GLU A 26 32.08 -19.49 23.98
N VAL A 27 30.90 -20.10 23.93
CA VAL A 27 29.71 -19.58 23.23
C VAL A 27 29.03 -18.53 24.11
N ASP A 28 29.20 -17.26 23.76
CA ASP A 28 28.37 -16.17 24.27
C ASP A 28 27.11 -16.07 23.40
N LYS A 29 25.94 -16.36 23.99
CA LYS A 29 24.65 -16.28 23.32
C LYS A 29 24.17 -14.84 23.34
N ASN A 30 24.55 -14.06 22.33
CA ASN A 30 23.74 -13.00 21.71
C ASN A 30 24.56 -12.25 20.66
N GLN A 31 24.57 -12.75 19.42
CA GLN A 31 24.82 -11.92 18.23
C GLN A 31 24.15 -12.54 17.01
N LEU A 32 23.20 -11.79 16.46
CA LEU A 32 22.48 -12.05 15.22
C LEU A 32 23.44 -11.88 14.03
N VAL A 33 23.50 -12.89 13.17
CA VAL A 33 24.15 -12.83 11.85
C VAL A 33 23.07 -12.64 10.79
N LEU A 34 23.30 -11.64 9.94
CA LEU A 34 22.50 -11.25 8.78
C LEU A 34 22.32 -12.43 7.80
N ILE A 35 21.07 -12.67 7.41
CA ILE A 35 20.73 -13.45 6.22
C ILE A 35 20.09 -12.47 5.23
N GLU A 36 20.78 -12.22 4.13
CA GLU A 36 20.19 -11.66 2.93
C GLU A 36 19.21 -12.69 2.35
N ASN A 37 17.96 -12.29 2.10
CA ASN A 37 17.06 -13.01 1.21
C ASN A 37 16.17 -12.00 0.49
N ASP A 38 16.38 -11.94 -0.82
CA ASP A 38 15.47 -11.39 -1.82
C ASP A 38 14.14 -12.17 -1.88
N ASP A 39 13.08 -11.40 -2.06
CA ASP A 39 11.80 -11.68 -2.72
C ASP A 39 11.48 -13.13 -3.11
N GLN A 40 10.50 -13.72 -2.41
CA GLN A 40 9.59 -14.71 -2.98
C GLN A 40 8.13 -14.28 -2.80
N GLU A 41 7.39 -14.44 -3.89
CA GLU A 41 5.94 -14.30 -4.03
C GLU A 41 5.21 -15.07 -2.93
N GLY A 42 4.39 -14.35 -2.15
CA GLY A 42 3.51 -14.93 -1.15
C GLY A 42 2.35 -15.67 -1.80
N THR A 43 2.32 -16.97 -1.61
CA THR A 43 1.10 -17.79 -1.58
C THR A 43 0.22 -17.32 -0.42
N VAL A 44 -1.08 -17.15 -0.69
CA VAL A 44 -2.10 -16.90 0.32
C VAL A 44 -2.21 -18.15 1.19
N GLU A 45 -1.63 -18.10 2.38
CA GLU A 45 -1.96 -19.02 3.47
C GLU A 45 -2.70 -18.23 4.55
N HIS A 46 -3.84 -18.77 4.99
CA HIS A 46 -4.60 -18.23 6.11
C HIS A 46 -3.78 -18.40 7.41
N TYR A 47 -3.21 -17.32 7.92
CA TYR A 47 -2.64 -17.27 9.26
C TYR A 47 -3.64 -16.57 10.20
N GLU A 48 -4.23 -17.31 11.13
CA GLU A 48 -4.81 -16.75 12.35
C GLU A 48 -3.67 -16.14 13.18
N GLU A 49 -3.52 -14.81 13.13
CA GLU A 49 -2.53 -14.12 13.95
C GLU A 49 -3.06 -13.95 15.38
N THR A 50 -2.45 -14.71 16.27
CA THR A 50 -2.64 -14.66 17.73
C THR A 50 -2.07 -13.36 18.29
N LEU A 51 -2.94 -12.38 18.50
CA LEU A 51 -2.64 -11.19 19.30
C LEU A 51 -2.23 -11.56 20.73
N SER A 52 -1.09 -11.05 21.18
CA SER A 52 -0.78 -10.87 22.60
C SER A 52 -0.06 -9.54 22.83
N PRO A 53 -0.14 -8.90 24.02
CA PRO A 53 -1.22 -8.87 25.00
C PRO A 53 -1.70 -7.43 25.33
N SER A 54 -3.02 -7.25 25.30
CA SER A 54 -3.85 -6.35 26.15
C SER A 54 -3.26 -5.03 26.67
N LEU A 55 -3.49 -3.94 25.91
CA LEU A 55 -3.81 -2.64 26.52
C LEU A 55 -5.17 -2.78 27.21
N LYS A 56 -5.21 -2.80 28.54
CA LYS A 56 -6.47 -2.83 29.31
C LYS A 56 -7.25 -1.53 29.06
N ILE A 57 -8.14 -1.55 28.09
CA ILE A 57 -9.16 -0.52 27.88
C ILE A 57 -10.11 -0.60 29.09
N LYS A 58 -10.37 0.54 29.75
CA LYS A 58 -11.35 0.58 30.85
C LYS A 58 -12.73 0.22 30.28
N PRO A 59 -13.50 -0.65 30.95
CA PRO A 59 -14.84 -1.01 30.51
C PRO A 59 -15.70 0.25 30.37
N ILE A 60 -16.44 0.33 29.26
CA ILE A 60 -17.36 1.45 28.99
C ILE A 60 -18.45 1.42 30.05
N ASP A 61 -18.62 2.55 30.74
CA ASP A 61 -19.65 2.74 31.75
C ASP A 61 -21.01 2.84 31.07
N MET A 62 -21.81 1.77 31.16
CA MET A 62 -23.11 1.65 30.49
C MET A 62 -24.12 2.71 30.93
N SER A 63 -23.93 3.35 32.09
CA SER A 63 -24.77 4.47 32.54
C SER A 63 -24.55 5.75 31.72
N LYS A 64 -23.48 5.79 30.92
CA LYS A 64 -23.09 6.94 30.08
C LYS A 64 -23.46 6.75 28.62
N VAL A 65 -24.04 5.63 28.22
CA VAL A 65 -24.50 5.44 26.84
C VAL A 65 -25.77 6.26 26.63
N PHE A 66 -25.79 7.09 25.59
CA PHE A 66 -26.91 7.96 25.28
C PHE A 66 -28.12 7.15 24.80
N ILE A 67 -29.30 7.38 25.41
CA ILE A 67 -30.57 6.76 25.02
C ILE A 67 -31.37 7.77 24.19
N PRO A 68 -31.49 7.58 22.87
CA PRO A 68 -32.14 8.53 21.97
C PRO A 68 -33.67 8.42 22.00
N THR A 69 -34.34 9.50 21.59
CA THR A 69 -35.80 9.55 21.34
C THR A 69 -36.09 10.16 19.96
N GLU A 70 -37.36 10.19 19.55
CA GLU A 70 -37.81 10.85 18.30
C GLU A 70 -37.65 12.38 18.33
N GLU A 71 -37.58 13.00 19.52
CA GLU A 71 -37.33 14.42 19.71
C GLU A 71 -35.84 14.71 20.02
N TRP A 72 -35.39 15.93 19.70
CA TRP A 72 -34.02 16.39 19.91
C TRP A 72 -33.66 16.50 21.40
N GLN A 73 -32.70 15.70 21.86
CA GLN A 73 -32.20 15.73 23.22
C GLN A 73 -30.75 16.21 23.29
N GLU A 74 -30.40 16.94 24.35
CA GLU A 74 -29.04 17.43 24.57
C GLU A 74 -28.07 16.27 24.89
N VAL A 75 -26.96 16.20 24.14
CA VAL A 75 -25.88 15.23 24.36
C VAL A 75 -24.84 15.87 25.27
N ARG A 76 -24.69 15.30 26.48
CA ARG A 76 -23.68 15.73 27.46
C ARG A 76 -22.29 15.24 27.05
N ALA A 77 -21.26 15.93 27.52
CA ALA A 77 -19.87 15.65 27.14
C ALA A 77 -19.35 14.28 27.61
N ASP A 78 -20.00 13.68 28.60
CA ASP A 78 -19.73 12.36 29.14
C ASP A 78 -20.57 11.25 28.49
N HIS A 79 -21.51 11.61 27.60
CA HIS A 79 -22.32 10.62 26.89
C HIS A 79 -21.54 9.95 25.75
N VAL A 80 -21.63 8.62 25.70
CA VAL A 80 -21.18 7.79 24.59
C VAL A 80 -22.34 7.67 23.60
N VAL A 81 -22.18 8.25 22.41
CA VAL A 81 -23.18 8.23 21.34
C VAL A 81 -22.73 7.24 20.27
N LEU A 82 -23.58 6.26 19.96
CA LEU A 82 -23.29 5.26 18.93
C LEU A 82 -23.73 5.75 17.54
N PRO A 83 -23.19 5.17 16.46
CA PRO A 83 -23.65 5.46 15.10
C PRO A 83 -25.15 5.18 14.93
N GLY A 84 -25.81 5.92 14.04
CA GLY A 84 -27.23 5.70 13.70
C GLY A 84 -28.21 6.78 14.20
N LEU A 85 -27.72 7.91 14.71
CA LEU A 85 -28.56 9.03 15.16
C LEU A 85 -28.39 10.29 14.31
N HIS A 86 -29.45 11.10 14.22
CA HIS A 86 -29.35 12.48 13.74
C HIS A 86 -28.65 13.31 14.81
N ILE A 87 -27.51 13.93 14.49
CA ILE A 87 -26.74 14.78 15.41
C ILE A 87 -26.66 16.21 14.84
N GLN A 88 -26.99 17.21 15.65
CA GLN A 88 -26.92 18.62 15.28
C GLN A 88 -26.31 19.46 16.40
N MET A 89 -25.69 20.59 16.07
CA MET A 89 -25.27 21.61 17.04
C MET A 89 -26.32 22.72 17.09
N ASN A 90 -26.91 22.96 18.26
CA ASN A 90 -27.82 24.06 18.47
C ASN A 90 -27.05 25.38 18.45
N LEU A 91 -27.30 26.22 17.44
CA LEU A 91 -26.52 27.44 17.20
C LEU A 91 -26.79 28.55 18.23
N GLN A 92 -27.90 28.49 18.98
CA GLN A 92 -28.22 29.46 20.02
C GLN A 92 -27.59 29.08 21.37
N SER A 93 -27.57 27.78 21.72
CA SER A 93 -27.01 27.31 22.99
C SER A 93 -25.57 26.79 22.88
N GLY A 94 -25.07 26.57 21.67
CA GLY A 94 -23.75 25.98 21.39
C GLY A 94 -23.64 24.50 21.76
N LYS A 95 -24.75 23.84 22.10
CA LYS A 95 -24.75 22.47 22.61
C LYS A 95 -25.10 21.44 21.53
N LYS A 96 -24.53 20.25 21.63
CA LYS A 96 -24.84 19.12 20.74
C LYS A 96 -26.17 18.49 21.13
N GLN A 97 -26.99 18.16 20.15
CA GLN A 97 -28.26 17.46 20.32
C GLN A 97 -28.31 16.25 19.39
N ALA A 98 -29.00 15.19 19.82
CA ALA A 98 -29.20 13.99 19.02
C ALA A 98 -30.63 13.43 19.16
N LYS A 99 -31.12 12.78 18.11
CA LYS A 99 -32.41 12.07 18.07
C LYS A 99 -32.38 10.87 17.10
N LEU A 100 -33.41 10.03 17.15
CA LEU A 100 -33.62 8.94 16.20
C LEU A 100 -33.83 9.46 14.77
N MET A 101 -33.46 8.63 13.79
CA MET A 101 -33.72 8.88 12.36
C MET A 101 -35.23 8.77 12.09
N GLU A 102 -35.72 9.47 11.07
CA GLU A 102 -37.14 9.42 10.69
C GLU A 102 -37.52 8.02 10.17
N GLY A 103 -38.51 7.38 10.79
CA GLY A 103 -38.92 6.00 10.48
C GLY A 103 -38.11 4.91 11.20
N ASP A 104 -37.22 5.27 12.14
CA ASP A 104 -36.51 4.32 13.00
C ASP A 104 -37.17 4.26 14.39
N ASP A 105 -37.52 3.05 14.84
CA ASP A 105 -38.14 2.79 16.15
C ASP A 105 -37.09 2.65 17.27
N GLY A 106 -35.80 2.80 16.94
CA GLY A 106 -34.69 2.72 17.88
C GLY A 106 -34.25 1.29 18.20
N SER A 107 -34.89 0.27 17.62
CA SER A 107 -34.56 -1.14 17.85
C SER A 107 -33.12 -1.47 17.43
N LYS A 108 -32.67 -0.96 16.29
CA LYS A 108 -31.30 -1.15 15.77
C LYS A 108 -30.23 -0.47 16.64
N TYR A 109 -30.57 0.68 17.21
CA TYR A 109 -29.70 1.39 18.12
C TYR A 109 -29.56 0.62 19.44
N MET A 110 -30.68 0.15 20.01
CA MET A 110 -30.68 -0.64 21.24
C MET A 110 -30.01 -2.01 21.08
N GLU A 111 -30.15 -2.65 19.92
CA GLU A 111 -29.42 -3.90 19.61
C GLU A 111 -27.90 -3.66 19.55
N SER A 112 -27.47 -2.48 19.09
CA SER A 112 -26.06 -2.08 19.08
C SER A 112 -25.54 -1.76 20.49
N VAL A 113 -26.38 -1.20 21.36
CA VAL A 113 -26.09 -1.04 22.80
C VAL A 113 -25.98 -2.40 23.49
N GLU A 114 -26.85 -3.35 23.18
CA GLU A 114 -26.85 -4.70 23.77
C GLU A 114 -25.64 -5.54 23.28
N ARG A 115 -25.25 -5.39 22.00
CA ARG A 115 -24.00 -5.98 21.47
C ARG A 115 -22.77 -5.46 22.21
N LEU A 116 -22.73 -4.17 22.57
CA LEU A 116 -21.66 -3.59 23.39
C LEU A 116 -21.66 -4.12 24.83
N GLN A 117 -22.84 -4.38 25.41
CA GLN A 117 -22.95 -5.01 26.74
C GLN A 117 -22.41 -6.44 26.77
N LYS A 118 -22.61 -7.21 25.68
CA LYS A 118 -22.23 -8.63 25.61
C LYS A 118 -20.75 -8.89 25.27
N THR A 119 -20.11 -7.99 24.52
CA THR A 119 -18.78 -8.28 23.92
C THR A 119 -17.60 -7.58 24.61
N GLY A 120 -17.84 -6.51 25.38
CA GLY A 120 -16.80 -5.84 26.17
C GLY A 120 -15.60 -5.24 25.40
N HIS A 121 -15.54 -5.36 24.08
CA HIS A 121 -14.53 -4.79 23.19
C HIS A 121 -15.18 -4.20 21.94
N THR A 122 -14.71 -3.00 21.57
CA THR A 122 -15.22 -2.25 20.43
C THR A 122 -14.41 -2.57 19.18
N GLY A 123 -15.11 -2.88 18.08
CA GLY A 123 -14.59 -2.58 16.75
C GLY A 123 -14.34 -1.07 16.65
N THR A 124 -13.27 -0.71 15.95
CA THR A 124 -12.81 0.66 15.70
C THR A 124 -13.89 1.53 15.05
N PHE A 125 -14.64 2.28 15.86
CA PHE A 125 -15.48 3.38 15.36
C PHE A 125 -14.71 4.70 15.54
N LYS A 126 -14.27 5.28 14.42
CA LYS A 126 -13.69 6.64 14.35
C LYS A 126 -14.69 7.66 14.89
N ALA A 127 -14.40 8.26 16.03
CA ALA A 127 -15.03 9.51 16.46
C ALA A 127 -14.35 10.67 15.73
N THR A 128 -15.08 11.33 14.83
CA THR A 128 -14.64 12.56 14.17
C THR A 128 -14.67 13.72 15.16
N VAL A 129 -13.51 14.33 15.46
CA VAL A 129 -13.42 15.63 16.15
C VAL A 129 -12.78 16.63 15.18
N PRO A 130 -13.47 17.72 14.77
CA PRO A 130 -12.83 18.81 14.06
C PRO A 130 -12.16 19.78 15.06
N LEU A 131 -10.94 20.21 14.72
CA LEU A 131 -10.25 21.33 15.36
C LEU A 131 -10.98 22.65 15.05
N VAL A 132 -11.12 23.51 16.06
CA VAL A 132 -11.24 24.96 15.87
C VAL A 132 -10.30 25.65 16.86
N GLU A 133 -9.33 26.39 16.33
CA GLU A 133 -8.54 27.39 17.06
C GLU A 133 -9.42 28.59 17.44
N GLN A 134 -9.30 29.09 18.67
CA GLN A 134 -9.20 30.52 19.02
C GLN A 134 -9.17 30.74 20.54
N GLY A 135 -8.29 31.65 21.00
CA GLY A 135 -8.53 32.46 22.20
C GLY A 135 -7.83 32.06 23.51
N LYS A 136 -6.55 32.44 23.65
CA LYS A 136 -5.83 32.52 24.94
C LYS A 136 -6.45 33.62 25.83
N ALA A 137 -7.39 33.26 26.72
CA ALA A 137 -7.79 34.12 27.86
C ALA A 137 -8.61 33.40 28.97
N ALA A 138 -9.17 32.20 28.74
CA ALA A 138 -10.11 31.57 29.68
C ALA A 138 -9.51 30.47 30.59
N LEU A 139 -8.17 30.36 30.67
CA LEU A 139 -7.49 29.19 31.26
C LEU A 139 -7.18 29.27 32.76
N ASP A 140 -7.40 30.41 33.42
CA ASP A 140 -7.02 30.57 34.83
C ASP A 140 -8.17 30.32 35.84
N ASN A 141 -9.44 30.51 35.46
CA ASN A 141 -10.56 30.29 36.40
C ASN A 141 -11.02 28.82 36.50
N LYS A 142 -10.92 28.03 35.42
CA LYS A 142 -11.35 26.61 35.42
C LYS A 142 -10.41 25.65 36.18
N LYS A 143 -9.21 26.10 36.54
CA LYS A 143 -8.22 25.32 37.30
C LYS A 143 -8.44 25.35 38.82
N ARG A 144 -9.20 26.32 39.33
CA ARG A 144 -9.48 26.45 40.77
C ARG A 144 -10.72 25.66 41.21
N GLU A 145 -11.76 25.60 40.38
CA GLU A 145 -12.98 24.83 40.69
C GLU A 145 -12.76 23.30 40.63
N SER A 146 -11.99 22.80 39.64
CA SER A 146 -11.73 21.37 39.48
C SER A 146 -10.83 20.75 40.58
N LYS A 147 -9.95 21.55 41.20
CA LYS A 147 -9.14 21.13 42.35
C LYS A 147 -9.95 21.04 43.65
N SER A 148 -11.01 21.82 43.80
CA SER A 148 -11.89 21.82 44.98
C SER A 148 -12.79 20.59 45.02
N GLU A 149 -13.42 20.25 43.88
CA GLU A 149 -14.27 19.05 43.76
C GLU A 149 -13.48 17.74 43.88
N THR A 150 -12.26 17.70 43.36
CA THR A 150 -11.43 16.50 43.43
C THR A 150 -10.97 16.23 44.86
N LYS A 151 -10.68 17.28 45.65
CA LYS A 151 -10.36 17.14 47.09
C LYS A 151 -11.55 16.71 47.94
N ARG A 152 -12.77 17.18 47.63
CA ARG A 152 -13.99 16.75 48.32
C ARG A 152 -14.32 15.27 48.06
N LYS A 153 -14.28 14.85 46.79
CA LYS A 153 -14.52 13.44 46.41
C LYS A 153 -13.46 12.50 47.00
N GLN A 154 -12.20 12.95 47.12
CA GLN A 154 -11.13 12.16 47.72
C GLN A 154 -11.30 11.99 49.25
N ALA A 155 -11.90 12.98 49.94
CA ALA A 155 -12.23 12.89 51.36
C ALA A 155 -13.43 11.97 51.61
N GLU A 156 -14.47 12.05 50.78
CA GLU A 156 -15.66 11.18 50.86
C GLU A 156 -15.31 9.71 50.59
N ILE A 157 -14.41 9.45 49.64
CA ILE A 157 -13.90 8.09 49.37
C ILE A 157 -13.07 7.57 50.54
N HIS A 158 -12.26 8.41 51.18
CA HIS A 158 -11.45 8.02 52.33
C HIS A 158 -12.32 7.72 53.58
N GLU A 159 -13.41 8.46 53.77
CA GLU A 159 -14.40 8.21 54.83
C GLU A 159 -15.21 6.93 54.55
N ALA A 160 -15.62 6.71 53.31
CA ALA A 160 -16.33 5.48 52.91
C ALA A 160 -15.46 4.21 53.05
N LEU A 161 -14.14 4.31 52.85
CA LEU A 161 -13.20 3.20 53.02
C LEU A 161 -12.96 2.82 54.49
N GLN A 162 -13.25 3.70 55.45
CA GLN A 162 -13.11 3.40 56.88
C GLN A 162 -14.24 2.51 57.43
N PHE A 163 -15.35 2.37 56.70
CA PHE A 163 -16.52 1.60 57.14
C PHE A 163 -16.68 0.24 56.44
N ILE A 164 -15.80 -0.10 55.49
CA ILE A 164 -15.82 -1.40 54.82
C ILE A 164 -15.00 -2.38 55.67
N LYS A 165 -15.68 -3.31 56.35
CA LYS A 165 -15.03 -4.46 56.98
C LYS A 165 -14.66 -5.47 55.89
N SER A 166 -13.42 -5.93 55.88
CA SER A 166 -12.92 -7.04 55.06
C SER A 166 -13.65 -8.34 55.40
N GLU A 167 -14.11 -9.08 54.40
CA GLU A 167 -14.81 -10.37 54.58
C GLU A 167 -13.91 -11.48 55.18
N ASP A 168 -12.59 -11.29 55.25
CA ASP A 168 -11.63 -12.29 55.74
C ASP A 168 -11.13 -12.08 57.19
N GLY A 169 -11.75 -11.18 57.98
CA GLY A 169 -11.51 -11.11 59.43
C GLY A 169 -10.09 -10.74 59.91
N LYS A 170 -9.18 -10.34 59.02
CA LYS A 170 -7.85 -9.82 59.38
C LYS A 170 -7.92 -8.40 59.95
N THR A 171 -7.03 -8.09 60.89
CA THR A 171 -6.97 -6.77 61.56
C THR A 171 -6.26 -5.72 60.68
N PRO A 172 -6.52 -4.41 60.87
CA PRO A 172 -5.88 -3.34 60.08
C PRO A 172 -4.34 -3.30 60.15
N GLU A 173 -3.76 -3.87 61.20
CA GLU A 173 -2.31 -3.93 61.42
C GLU A 173 -1.65 -4.99 60.51
N GLU A 174 -2.29 -6.14 60.30
CA GLU A 174 -1.81 -7.22 59.43
C GLU A 174 -1.82 -6.81 57.94
N LEU A 175 -2.86 -6.07 57.52
CA LEU A 175 -2.98 -5.53 56.16
C LEU A 175 -1.93 -4.44 55.86
N SER A 176 -1.51 -3.70 56.88
CA SER A 176 -0.47 -2.66 56.78
C SER A 176 0.93 -3.26 56.63
N GLU A 177 1.23 -4.38 57.31
CA GLU A 177 2.51 -5.08 57.13
C GLU A 177 2.62 -5.79 55.77
N GLU A 178 1.55 -6.44 55.31
CA GLU A 178 1.49 -7.03 53.95
C GLU A 178 1.66 -5.95 52.86
N ALA A 179 1.04 -4.77 53.02
CA ALA A 179 1.19 -3.65 52.08
C ALA A 179 2.62 -3.08 52.04
N LYS A 180 3.32 -3.03 53.19
CA LYS A 180 4.73 -2.60 53.27
C LYS A 180 5.65 -3.59 52.57
N LEU A 181 5.49 -4.89 52.82
CA LEU A 181 6.25 -5.96 52.16
C LEU A 181 6.04 -6.00 50.63
N ILE A 182 4.82 -5.68 50.17
CA ILE A 182 4.52 -5.54 48.75
C ILE A 182 5.19 -4.29 48.18
N SER A 183 5.12 -3.15 48.88
CA SER A 183 5.76 -1.91 48.41
C SER A 183 7.29 -1.99 48.32
N GLU A 184 7.92 -2.82 49.15
CA GLU A 184 9.37 -3.08 49.09
C GLU A 184 9.77 -4.01 47.94
N LYS A 185 8.85 -4.84 47.43
CA LYS A 185 9.08 -5.75 46.29
C LYS A 185 8.88 -5.12 44.92
N TYR A 186 8.16 -4.00 44.83
CA TYR A 186 7.81 -3.38 43.55
C TYR A 186 8.41 -1.98 43.43
N ARG A 187 9.06 -1.71 42.30
CA ARG A 187 9.55 -0.37 41.96
C ARG A 187 8.39 0.62 41.95
N THR A 188 8.61 1.80 42.50
CA THR A 188 7.56 2.82 42.52
C THR A 188 7.31 3.34 41.10
N TYR A 189 6.06 3.75 40.83
CA TYR A 189 5.69 4.35 39.53
C TYR A 189 6.55 5.58 39.19
N GLY A 190 6.99 6.35 40.20
CA GLY A 190 7.89 7.49 40.04
C GLY A 190 9.28 7.08 39.58
N GLU A 191 9.86 6.04 40.18
CA GLU A 191 11.15 5.48 39.79
C GLU A 191 11.10 4.89 38.39
N LEU A 192 10.04 4.15 38.05
CA LEU A 192 9.83 3.62 36.70
C LEU A 192 9.74 4.74 35.66
N LYS A 193 9.08 5.87 35.97
CA LYS A 193 8.97 7.02 35.06
C LYS A 193 10.29 7.76 34.86
N GLU A 194 11.10 7.87 35.91
CA GLU A 194 12.46 8.42 35.86
C GLU A 194 13.41 7.47 35.10
N GLU A 195 13.33 6.16 35.34
CA GLU A 195 14.08 5.14 34.61
C GLU A 195 13.68 5.11 33.13
N PHE A 196 12.40 5.19 32.79
CA PHE A 196 11.92 5.26 31.40
C PHE A 196 12.35 6.55 30.71
N LYS A 197 12.54 7.65 31.45
CA LYS A 197 13.07 8.90 30.93
C LYS A 197 14.60 8.86 30.73
N LYS A 198 15.30 8.06 31.56
CA LYS A 198 16.74 7.77 31.44
C LYS A 198 17.02 6.76 30.33
N ILE A 199 16.13 5.79 30.13
CA ILE A 199 16.05 4.91 28.96
C ILE A 199 15.41 5.72 27.84
N LYS A 200 16.16 6.72 27.38
CA LYS A 200 15.80 7.50 26.21
C LYS A 200 16.02 6.61 24.98
N MET A 201 15.15 5.63 24.76
CA MET A 201 14.92 5.16 23.40
C MET A 201 14.38 6.40 22.68
N ASN A 202 15.26 7.10 21.97
CA ASN A 202 14.89 8.12 21.00
C ASN A 202 14.12 7.38 19.90
N VAL A 203 12.84 7.08 20.15
CA VAL A 203 11.92 6.64 19.11
C VAL A 203 11.64 7.89 18.30
N GLU A 204 12.48 8.15 17.29
CA GLU A 204 12.19 9.18 16.29
C GLU A 204 10.88 8.78 15.60
N THR A 205 9.99 9.74 15.43
CA THR A 205 8.78 9.52 14.61
C THR A 205 9.16 9.50 13.13
N ASP A 206 8.38 8.84 12.29
CA ASP A 206 8.61 8.80 10.84
C ASP A 206 8.70 10.22 10.25
N MET A 207 7.91 11.16 10.75
CA MET A 207 7.95 12.56 10.34
C MET A 207 9.31 13.22 10.66
N GLU A 208 9.86 12.97 11.84
CA GLU A 208 11.18 13.49 12.25
C GLU A 208 12.30 12.86 11.41
N ILE A 209 12.24 11.55 11.17
CA ILE A 209 13.19 10.83 10.32
C ILE A 209 13.14 11.39 8.90
N MET A 210 11.96 11.51 8.30
CA MET A 210 11.80 12.06 6.96
C MET A 210 12.27 13.51 6.87
N SER A 211 11.95 14.36 7.85
CA SER A 211 12.46 15.74 7.88
C SER A 211 13.98 15.77 7.87
N ARG A 212 14.62 14.93 8.70
CA ARG A 212 16.08 14.80 8.74
C ARG A 212 16.65 14.31 7.41
N LEU A 213 16.01 13.33 6.77
CA LEU A 213 16.43 12.81 5.45
C LEU A 213 16.30 13.88 4.35
N ILE A 214 15.21 14.65 4.34
CA ILE A 214 15.00 15.75 3.39
C ILE A 214 16.07 16.83 3.57
N ASP A 215 16.38 17.21 4.81
CA ASP A 215 17.42 18.18 5.12
C ASP A 215 18.79 17.66 4.65
N GLN A 216 19.12 16.40 4.94
CA GLN A 216 20.36 15.78 4.49
C GLN A 216 20.46 15.74 2.96
N TYR A 217 19.37 15.46 2.25
CA TYR A 217 19.34 15.49 0.78
C TYR A 217 19.67 16.89 0.25
N SER A 218 19.08 17.92 0.84
CA SER A 218 19.27 19.32 0.42
C SER A 218 20.69 19.85 0.68
N THR A 219 21.36 19.33 1.71
CA THR A 219 22.72 19.71 2.08
C THR A 219 23.81 18.89 1.38
N ALA A 220 23.45 17.75 0.79
CA ALA A 220 24.40 16.88 0.11
C ALA A 220 24.97 17.58 -1.14
N GLY A 221 26.29 17.52 -1.27
CA GLY A 221 27.02 18.09 -2.41
C GLY A 221 26.63 17.45 -3.75
N ALA A 222 26.98 18.13 -4.84
CA ALA A 222 26.78 17.63 -6.20
C ALA A 222 27.60 16.35 -6.48
N ASP A 223 28.70 16.16 -5.76
CA ASP A 223 29.59 15.00 -5.78
C ASP A 223 29.15 13.85 -4.84
N GLU A 224 28.22 14.10 -3.91
CA GLU A 224 27.69 13.10 -2.98
C GLU A 224 26.51 12.29 -3.57
N ASP A 225 26.63 11.85 -4.83
CA ASP A 225 25.57 11.10 -5.52
C ASP A 225 25.18 9.80 -4.79
N GLN A 226 26.13 9.09 -4.18
CA GLN A 226 25.83 7.85 -3.44
C GLN A 226 24.98 8.14 -2.20
N ARG A 227 25.32 9.22 -1.46
CA ARG A 227 24.55 9.62 -0.29
C ARG A 227 23.14 10.05 -0.67
N ARG A 228 23.01 10.81 -1.76
CA ARG A 228 21.69 11.20 -2.29
C ARG A 228 20.87 9.99 -2.75
N GLN A 229 21.50 8.98 -3.34
CA GLN A 229 20.82 7.72 -3.69
C GLN A 229 20.29 6.98 -2.46
N ASN A 230 21.13 6.76 -1.44
CA ASN A 230 20.71 6.08 -0.21
C ASN A 230 19.54 6.81 0.46
N ILE A 231 19.58 8.14 0.52
CA ILE A 231 18.48 8.94 1.08
C ILE A 231 17.19 8.78 0.26
N LEU A 232 17.29 8.72 -1.07
CA LEU A 232 16.12 8.49 -1.93
C LEU A 232 15.52 7.10 -1.70
N GLU A 233 16.35 6.08 -1.51
CA GLU A 233 15.89 4.71 -1.18
C GLU A 233 15.21 4.66 0.19
N ASP A 234 15.79 5.28 1.21
CA ASP A 234 15.19 5.37 2.55
C ASP A 234 13.84 6.10 2.51
N LEU A 235 13.77 7.25 1.85
CA LEU A 235 12.53 8.01 1.69
C LEU A 235 11.49 7.20 0.89
N GLU A 236 11.91 6.52 -0.16
CA GLU A 236 11.03 5.72 -1.01
C GLU A 236 10.41 4.56 -0.23
N TYR A 237 11.18 3.89 0.62
CA TYR A 237 10.66 2.89 1.56
C TYR A 237 9.60 3.50 2.48
N MET A 238 9.87 4.65 3.09
CA MET A 238 8.96 5.29 4.06
C MET A 238 7.64 5.74 3.43
N VAL A 239 7.65 6.29 2.22
CA VAL A 239 6.42 6.82 1.58
C VAL A 239 5.47 5.73 1.07
N HIS A 240 5.83 4.45 1.13
CA HIS A 240 4.86 3.37 0.93
C HIS A 240 3.71 3.45 1.95
N GLN A 241 3.98 3.99 3.14
CA GLN A 241 2.94 4.27 4.12
C GLN A 241 2.16 5.53 3.72
N PHE A 242 0.84 5.39 3.65
CA PHE A 242 -0.07 6.44 3.17
C PHE A 242 0.14 7.79 3.86
N ASP A 243 0.25 7.81 5.19
CA ASP A 243 0.44 9.04 5.97
C ASP A 243 1.84 9.64 5.75
N ASN A 244 2.87 8.81 5.56
CA ASN A 244 4.23 9.28 5.31
C ASN A 244 4.35 9.94 3.95
N ALA A 245 3.69 9.41 2.92
CA ALA A 245 3.61 10.08 1.63
C ALA A 245 2.93 11.47 1.73
N VAL A 246 1.89 11.59 2.56
CA VAL A 246 1.23 12.89 2.82
C VAL A 246 2.15 13.84 3.60
N ASN A 247 2.91 13.34 4.56
CA ASN A 247 3.90 14.13 5.29
C ASN A 247 5.01 14.60 4.34
N PHE A 248 5.51 13.73 3.47
CA PHE A 248 6.53 14.06 2.47
C PHE A 248 6.12 15.25 1.58
N ILE A 249 4.89 15.26 1.05
CA ILE A 249 4.40 16.40 0.28
C ILE A 249 4.20 17.65 1.15
N SER A 250 3.76 17.49 2.40
CA SER A 250 3.52 18.60 3.34
C SER A 250 4.82 19.29 3.75
N MET A 251 5.92 18.53 3.82
CA MET A 251 7.28 19.04 4.05
C MET A 251 7.91 19.64 2.78
N GLY A 252 7.18 19.73 1.67
CA GLY A 252 7.67 20.28 0.42
C GLY A 252 8.61 19.35 -0.35
N GLY A 253 8.59 18.04 -0.05
CA GLY A 253 9.45 17.04 -0.69
C GLY A 253 9.41 17.06 -2.22
N LEU A 254 8.24 17.36 -2.81
CA LEU A 254 8.14 17.53 -4.26
C LEU A 254 8.99 18.69 -4.80
N LYS A 255 9.02 19.81 -4.09
CA LYS A 255 9.76 21.02 -4.50
C LYS A 255 11.25 20.91 -4.21
N VAL A 256 11.60 20.33 -3.06
CA VAL A 256 12.99 20.25 -2.58
C VAL A 256 13.74 19.08 -3.22
N ILE A 257 13.09 17.93 -3.38
CA ILE A 257 13.73 16.69 -3.85
C ILE A 257 13.28 16.36 -5.27
N THR A 258 11.97 16.25 -5.49
CA THR A 258 11.47 15.69 -6.74
C THR A 258 11.80 16.56 -7.95
N LEU A 259 11.39 17.84 -7.95
CA LEU A 259 11.61 18.72 -9.09
C LEU A 259 13.09 18.93 -9.46
N PRO A 260 14.02 19.18 -8.52
CA PRO A 260 15.44 19.29 -8.84
C PRO A 260 16.03 17.94 -9.28
N GLY A 261 15.64 16.86 -8.61
CA GLY A 261 16.14 15.52 -8.85
C GLY A 261 15.78 14.95 -10.23
N LEU A 262 14.62 15.33 -10.79
CA LEU A 262 14.23 14.97 -12.16
C LEU A 262 15.17 15.55 -13.23
N ASN A 263 15.87 16.65 -12.94
CA ASN A 263 16.81 17.29 -13.86
C ASN A 263 18.28 17.02 -13.48
N ALA A 264 18.54 16.03 -12.62
CA ALA A 264 19.90 15.64 -12.23
C ALA A 264 20.68 15.05 -13.41
N THR A 265 21.97 15.36 -13.49
CA THR A 265 22.90 14.78 -14.47
C THR A 265 23.02 13.27 -14.29
N ASN A 266 23.07 12.79 -13.04
CA ASN A 266 23.17 11.37 -12.72
C ASN A 266 21.82 10.65 -12.95
N PRO A 267 21.76 9.63 -13.84
CA PRO A 267 20.54 8.88 -14.11
C PRO A 267 20.02 8.08 -12.92
N LEU A 268 20.87 7.66 -11.98
CA LEU A 268 20.46 6.94 -10.78
C LEU A 268 19.65 7.84 -9.84
N ILE A 269 20.02 9.12 -9.74
CA ILE A 269 19.23 10.11 -9.00
C ILE A 269 17.88 10.35 -9.66
N ARG A 270 17.85 10.53 -10.99
CA ARG A 270 16.58 10.67 -11.74
C ARG A 270 15.68 9.46 -11.50
N LYS A 271 16.23 8.25 -11.63
CA LYS A 271 15.55 6.97 -11.36
C LYS A 271 15.00 6.91 -9.93
N GLY A 272 15.81 7.22 -8.92
CA GLY A 272 15.42 7.15 -7.51
C GLY A 272 14.29 8.14 -7.16
N VAL A 273 14.37 9.36 -7.70
CA VAL A 273 13.34 10.39 -7.53
C VAL A 273 12.01 9.98 -8.18
N LEU A 274 12.07 9.40 -9.38
CA LEU A 274 10.89 8.87 -10.05
C LEU A 274 10.27 7.70 -9.28
N HIS A 275 11.10 6.86 -8.65
CA HIS A 275 10.62 5.78 -7.81
C HIS A 275 9.88 6.33 -6.58
N LEU A 276 10.54 7.21 -5.82
CA LEU A 276 9.96 7.93 -4.67
C LEU A 276 8.63 8.60 -5.02
N LEU A 277 8.55 9.30 -6.15
CA LEU A 277 7.32 9.95 -6.60
C LEU A 277 6.21 8.92 -6.90
N GLY A 278 6.54 7.83 -7.58
CA GLY A 278 5.58 6.77 -7.92
C GLY A 278 5.03 6.09 -6.66
N SER A 279 5.90 5.74 -5.71
CA SER A 279 5.52 5.09 -4.45
C SER A 279 4.67 6.01 -3.58
N ALA A 280 5.00 7.30 -3.50
CA ALA A 280 4.19 8.28 -2.78
C ALA A 280 2.80 8.51 -3.42
N ALA A 281 2.71 8.49 -4.76
CA ALA A 281 1.46 8.76 -5.48
C ALA A 281 0.53 7.54 -5.58
N GLN A 282 1.06 6.33 -5.39
CA GLN A 282 0.31 5.09 -5.56
C GLN A 282 -0.89 5.04 -4.60
N SER A 283 -2.10 4.97 -5.17
CA SER A 283 -3.36 4.92 -4.41
C SER A 283 -3.52 6.05 -3.38
N ASN A 284 -2.87 7.21 -3.61
CA ASN A 284 -2.88 8.33 -2.68
C ASN A 284 -3.38 9.62 -3.34
N PRO A 285 -4.69 9.93 -3.27
CA PRO A 285 -5.29 11.09 -3.94
C PRO A 285 -4.66 12.43 -3.56
N LYS A 286 -4.18 12.59 -2.31
CA LYS A 286 -3.55 13.85 -1.88
C LYS A 286 -2.23 14.10 -2.60
N VAL A 287 -1.42 13.05 -2.76
CA VAL A 287 -0.16 13.12 -3.49
C VAL A 287 -0.42 13.25 -5.00
N GLN A 288 -1.40 12.52 -5.54
CA GLN A 288 -1.82 12.64 -6.93
C GLN A 288 -2.25 14.09 -7.28
N ILE A 289 -3.09 14.71 -6.44
CA ILE A 289 -3.49 16.13 -6.61
C ILE A 289 -2.27 17.04 -6.59
N SER A 290 -1.41 16.91 -5.59
CA SER A 290 -0.21 17.74 -5.47
C SER A 290 0.75 17.57 -6.66
N ALA A 291 0.86 16.35 -7.21
CA ALA A 291 1.65 16.07 -8.41
C ALA A 291 1.07 16.76 -9.67
N LEU A 292 -0.25 16.79 -9.82
CA LEU A 292 -0.91 17.50 -10.92
C LEU A 292 -0.73 19.03 -10.80
N GLU A 293 -0.96 19.59 -9.62
CA GLU A 293 -0.81 21.04 -9.36
C GLU A 293 0.63 21.53 -9.58
N THR A 294 1.60 20.65 -9.33
CA THR A 294 3.03 20.92 -9.56
C THR A 294 3.42 20.80 -11.04
N GLY A 295 2.52 20.33 -11.92
CA GLY A 295 2.80 20.14 -13.34
C GLY A 295 3.81 19.03 -13.60
N LEU A 296 3.76 17.93 -12.83
CA LEU A 296 4.67 16.81 -13.00
C LEU A 296 4.35 15.98 -14.25
N ILE A 297 3.08 15.81 -14.63
CA ILE A 297 2.70 14.97 -15.79
C ILE A 297 3.44 15.38 -17.08
N PRO A 298 3.44 16.65 -17.53
CA PRO A 298 4.19 17.05 -18.73
C PRO A 298 5.71 16.78 -18.63
N GLN A 299 6.29 16.95 -17.44
CA GLN A 299 7.72 16.70 -17.20
C GLN A 299 8.04 15.20 -17.29
N LEU A 300 7.19 14.35 -16.70
CA LEU A 300 7.33 12.89 -16.78
C LEU A 300 7.18 12.39 -18.22
N LEU A 301 6.21 12.91 -18.98
CA LEU A 301 6.05 12.58 -20.40
C LEU A 301 7.27 12.97 -21.23
N ARG A 302 7.90 14.11 -20.94
CA ARG A 302 9.16 14.51 -21.57
C ARG A 302 10.30 13.53 -21.24
N ILE A 303 10.39 13.06 -20.00
CA ILE A 303 11.38 12.04 -19.60
C ILE A 303 11.11 10.73 -20.36
N VAL A 304 9.85 10.28 -20.44
CA VAL A 304 9.49 9.07 -21.19
C VAL A 304 9.87 9.19 -22.68
N ALA A 305 9.70 10.36 -23.28
CA ALA A 305 9.99 10.58 -24.69
C ALA A 305 11.49 10.71 -25.01
N TYR A 306 12.30 11.28 -24.11
CA TYR A 306 13.64 11.78 -24.46
C TYR A 306 14.77 11.35 -23.52
N ASP A 307 14.51 10.71 -22.38
CA ASP A 307 15.61 10.27 -21.51
C ASP A 307 16.39 9.12 -22.18
N PRO A 308 17.73 9.20 -22.24
CA PRO A 308 18.55 8.17 -22.89
C PRO A 308 18.53 6.84 -22.11
N GLU A 309 18.26 6.87 -20.80
CA GLU A 309 18.36 5.69 -19.94
C GLU A 309 17.01 4.98 -19.79
N LEU A 310 16.90 3.77 -20.32
CA LEU A 310 15.65 2.98 -20.27
C LEU A 310 15.17 2.71 -18.83
N ASN A 311 16.09 2.61 -17.87
CA ASN A 311 15.74 2.45 -16.45
C ASN A 311 15.05 3.69 -15.87
N VAL A 312 15.42 4.89 -16.34
CA VAL A 312 14.77 6.15 -15.97
C VAL A 312 13.41 6.23 -16.64
N VAL A 313 13.32 5.92 -17.94
CA VAL A 313 12.05 5.85 -18.68
C VAL A 313 11.07 4.87 -18.01
N ASN A 314 11.54 3.70 -17.57
CA ASN A 314 10.75 2.70 -16.85
C ASN A 314 10.15 3.27 -15.56
N LYS A 315 10.96 3.95 -14.73
CA LYS A 315 10.47 4.55 -13.48
C LYS A 315 9.60 5.78 -13.74
N ALA A 316 9.81 6.51 -14.83
CA ALA A 316 8.91 7.59 -15.24
C ALA A 316 7.53 7.07 -15.64
N LEU A 317 7.48 5.97 -16.40
CA LEU A 317 6.22 5.30 -16.75
C LEU A 317 5.50 4.76 -15.50
N TYR A 318 6.25 4.20 -14.54
CA TYR A 318 5.70 3.80 -13.24
C TYR A 318 5.09 4.99 -12.49
N ALA A 319 5.82 6.11 -12.36
CA ALA A 319 5.30 7.31 -11.71
C ALA A 319 4.04 7.88 -12.41
N VAL A 320 4.03 7.95 -13.74
CA VAL A 320 2.83 8.34 -14.51
C VAL A 320 1.68 7.41 -14.18
N SER A 321 1.91 6.09 -14.18
CA SER A 321 0.90 5.09 -13.87
C SER A 321 0.29 5.29 -12.48
N CYS A 322 1.12 5.48 -11.45
CA CYS A 322 0.65 5.73 -10.08
C CYS A 322 -0.13 7.03 -9.95
N ILE A 323 0.22 8.08 -10.71
CA ILE A 323 -0.47 9.37 -10.63
C ILE A 323 -1.87 9.31 -11.25
N VAL A 324 -2.08 8.51 -12.31
CA VAL A 324 -3.33 8.54 -13.09
C VAL A 324 -4.31 7.41 -12.74
N ARG A 325 -3.81 6.27 -12.24
CA ARG A 325 -4.65 5.14 -11.81
C ARG A 325 -5.55 5.55 -10.66
N GLY A 326 -6.79 5.10 -10.72
CA GLY A 326 -7.78 5.41 -9.70
C GLY A 326 -8.26 6.87 -9.70
N PHE A 327 -7.74 7.74 -10.56
CA PHE A 327 -7.90 9.19 -10.46
C PHE A 327 -8.36 9.84 -11.77
N PRO A 328 -9.68 10.06 -11.96
CA PRO A 328 -10.25 10.55 -13.22
C PRO A 328 -9.63 11.85 -13.74
N ILE A 329 -9.36 12.81 -12.84
CA ILE A 329 -8.73 14.09 -13.20
C ILE A 329 -7.30 13.86 -13.70
N GLY A 330 -6.55 12.95 -13.07
CA GLY A 330 -5.20 12.57 -13.53
C GLY A 330 -5.21 11.97 -14.94
N GLN A 331 -6.18 11.10 -15.23
CA GLN A 331 -6.35 10.54 -16.58
C GLN A 331 -6.67 11.64 -17.60
N GLN A 332 -7.53 12.59 -17.25
CA GLN A 332 -7.85 13.72 -18.11
C GLN A 332 -6.61 14.57 -18.42
N VAL A 333 -5.82 14.90 -17.41
CA VAL A 333 -4.58 15.66 -17.57
C VAL A 333 -3.56 14.89 -18.42
N LEU A 334 -3.46 13.57 -18.26
CA LEU A 334 -2.60 12.73 -19.11
C LEU A 334 -2.97 12.86 -20.59
N VAL A 335 -4.26 12.71 -20.92
CA VAL A 335 -4.74 12.76 -22.31
C VAL A 335 -4.58 14.18 -22.89
N GLN A 336 -4.92 15.22 -22.13
CA GLN A 336 -4.76 16.61 -22.56
C GLN A 336 -3.32 17.01 -22.85
N ASN A 337 -2.35 16.39 -22.18
CA ASN A 337 -0.91 16.62 -22.41
C ASN A 337 -0.31 15.71 -23.49
N GLY A 338 -1.14 15.07 -24.31
CA GLY A 338 -0.66 14.20 -25.39
C GLY A 338 -0.01 12.92 -24.87
N GLY A 339 -0.35 12.50 -23.64
CA GLY A 339 0.31 11.39 -22.97
C GLY A 339 0.19 10.07 -23.74
N LEU A 340 -0.98 9.78 -24.31
CA LEU A 340 -1.18 8.56 -25.11
C LEU A 340 -0.33 8.59 -26.38
N GLN A 341 -0.15 9.73 -27.03
CA GLN A 341 0.70 9.86 -28.21
C GLN A 341 2.18 9.63 -27.86
N VAL A 342 2.62 10.12 -26.69
CA VAL A 342 3.97 9.84 -26.19
C VAL A 342 4.17 8.36 -25.88
N LEU A 343 3.21 7.73 -25.20
CA LEU A 343 3.29 6.30 -24.87
C LEU A 343 3.24 5.42 -26.14
N ARG A 344 2.45 5.82 -27.15
CA ARG A 344 2.34 5.11 -28.43
C ARG A 344 3.68 5.03 -29.16
N LYS A 345 4.52 6.06 -29.07
CA LYS A 345 5.85 6.07 -29.70
C LYS A 345 6.79 4.98 -29.18
N LEU A 346 6.55 4.46 -27.97
CA LEU A 346 7.33 3.34 -27.44
C LEU A 346 7.13 2.03 -28.23
N PHE A 347 6.12 1.98 -29.10
CA PHE A 347 5.78 0.83 -29.95
C PHE A 347 6.28 0.99 -31.40
N ASP A 348 6.85 2.15 -31.77
CA ASP A 348 7.31 2.38 -33.14
C ASP A 348 8.63 1.66 -33.43
N ASP A 349 9.46 1.45 -32.40
CA ASP A 349 10.72 0.73 -32.49
C ASP A 349 10.53 -0.75 -32.11
N GLN A 350 10.95 -1.66 -32.99
CA GLN A 350 11.03 -3.11 -32.73
C GLN A 350 12.27 -3.47 -31.87
N ASP A 351 12.58 -2.64 -30.87
CA ASP A 351 13.67 -2.91 -29.93
C ASP A 351 13.14 -3.77 -28.77
N PHE A 352 13.64 -5.01 -28.69
CA PHE A 352 13.30 -5.94 -27.62
C PHE A 352 13.55 -5.37 -26.21
N LYS A 353 14.51 -4.44 -26.05
CA LYS A 353 14.75 -3.77 -24.75
C LYS A 353 13.57 -2.91 -24.30
N ARG A 354 12.73 -2.45 -25.23
CA ARG A 354 11.52 -1.66 -24.95
C ARG A 354 10.28 -2.52 -24.71
N LEU A 355 10.35 -3.85 -24.91
CA LEU A 355 9.21 -4.75 -24.71
C LEU A 355 8.64 -4.65 -23.29
N ASN A 356 9.49 -4.61 -22.26
CA ASN A 356 9.04 -4.42 -20.88
C ASN A 356 8.28 -3.09 -20.69
N LEU A 357 8.74 -2.02 -21.33
CA LEU A 357 8.05 -0.72 -21.31
C LEU A 357 6.69 -0.82 -22.02
N GLN A 358 6.63 -1.45 -23.20
CA GLN A 358 5.39 -1.67 -23.94
C GLN A 358 4.38 -2.46 -23.10
N MET A 359 4.84 -3.52 -22.41
CA MET A 359 3.98 -4.30 -21.52
C MET A 359 3.42 -3.48 -20.35
N LYS A 360 4.24 -2.60 -19.76
CA LYS A 360 3.78 -1.67 -18.71
C LYS A 360 2.77 -0.65 -19.23
N VAL A 361 2.94 -0.17 -20.47
CA VAL A 361 1.96 0.69 -21.11
C VAL A 361 0.64 -0.06 -21.32
N VAL A 362 0.68 -1.29 -21.82
CA VAL A 362 -0.55 -2.11 -21.95
C VAL A 362 -1.20 -2.36 -20.61
N ALA A 363 -0.44 -2.66 -19.56
CA ALA A 363 -0.97 -2.81 -18.21
C ALA A 363 -1.65 -1.51 -17.72
N LEU A 364 -1.07 -0.34 -18.00
CA LEU A 364 -1.74 0.93 -17.72
C LEU A 364 -3.05 1.06 -18.50
N LEU A 365 -3.03 0.85 -19.83
CA LEU A 365 -4.23 0.96 -20.65
C LEU A 365 -5.34 -0.01 -20.21
N HIS A 366 -4.97 -1.23 -19.90
CA HIS A 366 -5.84 -2.24 -19.31
C HIS A 366 -6.54 -1.68 -18.07
N ASP A 367 -5.77 -1.20 -17.09
CA ASP A 367 -6.33 -0.74 -15.82
C ASP A 367 -7.23 0.48 -16.01
N LEU A 368 -6.87 1.41 -16.92
CA LEU A 368 -7.74 2.56 -17.23
C LEU A 368 -9.07 2.15 -17.91
N LEU A 369 -9.07 1.10 -18.72
CA LEU A 369 -10.27 0.59 -19.38
C LEU A 369 -11.15 -0.19 -18.40
N VAL A 370 -10.55 -1.02 -17.54
CA VAL A 370 -11.27 -1.74 -16.47
C VAL A 370 -11.91 -0.75 -15.50
N GLU A 371 -11.17 0.27 -15.05
CA GLU A 371 -11.69 1.33 -14.20
C GLU A 371 -12.93 2.01 -14.78
N ARG A 372 -13.00 2.16 -16.11
CA ARG A 372 -14.16 2.73 -16.82
C ARG A 372 -15.33 1.76 -16.91
N GLY A 373 -15.06 0.48 -17.16
CA GLY A 373 -16.07 -0.58 -17.17
C GLY A 373 -16.75 -0.75 -15.81
N ASP A 374 -15.99 -0.58 -14.73
CA ASP A 374 -16.47 -0.76 -13.36
C ASP A 374 -17.03 0.51 -12.72
N ALA A 375 -16.76 1.68 -13.28
CA ALA A 375 -17.22 2.95 -12.73
C ALA A 375 -18.76 3.05 -12.72
N ARG A 376 -19.30 3.60 -11.63
CA ARG A 376 -20.73 3.89 -11.44
C ARG A 376 -20.92 5.30 -10.88
N GLY A 377 -22.09 5.88 -11.15
CA GLY A 377 -22.49 7.18 -10.59
C GLY A 377 -21.52 8.31 -10.96
N GLU A 378 -21.13 9.12 -9.98
CA GLU A 378 -20.28 10.31 -10.19
C GLU A 378 -18.92 9.96 -10.80
N ARG A 379 -18.32 8.83 -10.40
CA ARG A 379 -17.03 8.39 -10.95
C ARG A 379 -17.13 8.12 -12.46
N GLN A 380 -18.24 7.53 -12.90
CA GLN A 380 -18.50 7.28 -14.33
C GLN A 380 -18.61 8.60 -15.09
N ASN A 381 -19.36 9.58 -14.57
CA ASN A 381 -19.48 10.90 -15.18
C ASN A 381 -18.11 11.58 -15.34
N GLN A 382 -17.26 11.52 -14.32
CA GLN A 382 -15.92 12.11 -14.35
C GLN A 382 -15.01 11.44 -15.39
N LEU A 383 -15.06 10.11 -15.51
CA LEU A 383 -14.29 9.39 -16.51
C LEU A 383 -14.80 9.67 -17.93
N SER A 384 -16.11 9.81 -18.12
CA SER A 384 -16.74 10.13 -19.42
C SER A 384 -16.35 11.51 -19.98
N ASN A 385 -15.73 12.39 -19.20
CA ASN A 385 -15.19 13.66 -19.71
C ASN A 385 -14.09 13.48 -20.77
N VAL A 386 -13.49 12.29 -20.85
CA VAL A 386 -12.54 11.92 -21.89
C VAL A 386 -12.97 10.58 -22.47
N ASP A 387 -13.25 10.58 -23.78
CA ASP A 387 -13.48 9.35 -24.53
C ASP A 387 -12.14 8.66 -24.79
N LEU A 388 -11.72 7.83 -23.82
CA LEU A 388 -10.47 7.09 -23.93
C LEU A 388 -10.51 6.09 -25.09
N GLN A 389 -11.66 5.49 -25.39
CA GLN A 389 -11.76 4.48 -26.44
C GLN A 389 -11.57 5.12 -27.82
N GLU A 390 -12.22 6.25 -28.07
CA GLU A 390 -12.04 7.02 -29.30
C GLU A 390 -10.58 7.46 -29.49
N VAL A 391 -9.96 8.02 -28.45
CA VAL A 391 -8.55 8.46 -28.50
C VAL A 391 -7.59 7.29 -28.76
N LEU A 392 -7.88 6.10 -28.24
CA LEU A 392 -7.06 4.91 -28.49
C LEU A 392 -7.20 4.41 -29.94
N VAL A 393 -8.41 4.41 -30.49
CA VAL A 393 -8.66 4.04 -31.89
C VAL A 393 -7.93 5.01 -32.82
N ASP A 394 -8.17 6.31 -32.66
CA ASP A 394 -7.56 7.35 -33.50
C ASP A 394 -6.04 7.42 -33.35
N GLY A 395 -5.53 7.05 -32.16
CA GLY A 395 -4.11 6.98 -31.86
C GLY A 395 -3.38 5.76 -32.44
N GLY A 396 -4.04 4.91 -33.23
CA GLY A 396 -3.43 3.72 -33.84
C GLY A 396 -2.96 2.70 -32.81
N TRP A 397 -3.64 2.61 -31.66
CA TRP A 397 -3.28 1.67 -30.60
C TRP A 397 -3.69 0.24 -30.91
N CYS A 398 -4.73 0.04 -31.71
CA CYS A 398 -5.21 -1.29 -32.04
C CYS A 398 -4.16 -2.15 -32.73
N GLN A 399 -3.46 -1.61 -33.73
CA GLN A 399 -2.33 -2.29 -34.37
C GLN A 399 -1.14 -2.47 -33.41
N ALA A 400 -0.87 -1.48 -32.55
CA ALA A 400 0.25 -1.55 -31.61
C ALA A 400 0.08 -2.66 -30.58
N VAL A 401 -1.10 -2.72 -29.95
CA VAL A 401 -1.42 -3.73 -28.94
C VAL A 401 -1.56 -5.12 -29.59
N SER A 402 -2.15 -5.21 -30.79
CA SER A 402 -2.27 -6.49 -31.50
C SER A 402 -0.91 -7.04 -31.95
N SER A 403 0.08 -6.16 -32.21
CA SER A 403 1.44 -6.59 -32.53
C SER A 403 2.11 -7.32 -31.36
N LEU A 404 1.77 -7.00 -30.11
CA LEU A 404 2.34 -7.69 -28.95
C LEU A 404 1.91 -9.16 -28.85
N LEU A 405 0.80 -9.55 -29.49
CA LEU A 405 0.44 -10.96 -29.60
C LEU A 405 1.45 -11.75 -30.46
N THR A 406 2.12 -11.10 -31.41
CA THR A 406 3.21 -11.73 -32.20
C THR A 406 4.48 -11.90 -31.37
N VAL A 407 4.71 -11.01 -30.40
CA VAL A 407 5.85 -11.11 -29.47
C VAL A 407 5.57 -12.11 -28.34
N ALA A 408 4.31 -12.18 -27.88
CA ALA A 408 3.82 -13.22 -26.98
C ALA A 408 3.58 -14.56 -27.71
N SER A 409 3.69 -14.58 -29.05
CA SER A 409 3.52 -15.77 -29.87
C SER A 409 4.65 -16.74 -29.59
N PHE A 410 4.25 -17.95 -29.22
CA PHE A 410 5.02 -19.11 -28.83
C PHE A 410 5.96 -19.68 -29.91
N ASP A 411 6.76 -18.86 -30.59
CA ASP A 411 7.78 -19.37 -31.50
C ASP A 411 8.97 -19.92 -30.70
N ASN A 412 9.06 -21.25 -30.68
CA ASN A 412 10.08 -22.05 -30.00
C ASN A 412 11.52 -21.79 -30.50
N ARG A 413 11.73 -20.94 -31.52
CA ARG A 413 13.03 -20.76 -32.18
C ARG A 413 13.99 -19.82 -31.46
N ASP A 414 13.49 -18.95 -30.58
CA ASP A 414 14.33 -18.06 -29.75
C ASP A 414 14.09 -18.29 -28.24
N ARG A 415 14.15 -19.56 -27.82
CA ARG A 415 14.31 -19.98 -26.41
C ARG A 415 15.58 -19.44 -25.72
N ARG A 416 16.27 -18.44 -26.27
CA ARG A 416 17.57 -17.96 -25.77
C ARG A 416 17.53 -16.67 -24.99
N TYR A 417 16.48 -15.85 -25.05
CA TYR A 417 16.50 -14.58 -24.33
C TYR A 417 15.11 -14.19 -23.82
N ASP A 418 14.65 -14.92 -22.81
CA ASP A 418 13.61 -14.41 -21.93
C ASP A 418 14.25 -13.92 -20.62
N MET A 419 14.01 -12.66 -20.27
CA MET A 419 14.68 -11.97 -19.17
C MET A 419 14.29 -12.55 -17.80
N GLY A 420 13.19 -13.31 -17.72
CA GLY A 420 12.80 -14.08 -16.54
C GLY A 420 13.58 -15.39 -16.33
N ALA A 421 14.15 -15.97 -17.39
CA ALA A 421 14.90 -17.24 -17.30
C ALA A 421 16.36 -17.07 -16.84
N ALA A 422 16.89 -15.84 -16.86
CA ALA A 422 18.24 -15.53 -16.36
C ALA A 422 18.33 -15.55 -14.81
N LEU A 423 17.19 -15.54 -14.10
CA LEU A 423 17.15 -15.48 -12.63
C LEU A 423 16.62 -16.74 -11.96
N ARG A 424 15.96 -17.67 -12.69
CA ARG A 424 15.30 -18.83 -12.05
C ARG A 424 15.53 -20.12 -12.83
N ASN A 425 16.26 -21.05 -12.20
CA ASN A 425 16.63 -22.38 -12.69
C ASN A 425 15.45 -23.36 -12.83
N ARG A 426 14.39 -23.05 -13.60
CA ARG A 426 13.40 -24.05 -14.06
C ARG A 426 12.84 -23.72 -15.45
N LEU A 427 13.15 -24.57 -16.44
CA LEU A 427 12.39 -24.71 -17.68
C LEU A 427 11.36 -25.86 -17.53
N PRO A 428 10.27 -25.87 -18.34
CA PRO A 428 9.99 -25.00 -19.47
C PRO A 428 9.04 -23.84 -19.12
N LEU A 429 9.27 -22.69 -19.78
CA LEU A 429 8.56 -21.42 -19.56
C LEU A 429 7.04 -21.52 -19.85
N SER A 430 6.23 -21.16 -18.85
CA SER A 430 4.84 -20.76 -19.05
C SER A 430 4.79 -19.34 -19.62
N PRO A 431 3.87 -19.01 -20.55
CA PRO A 431 3.57 -17.61 -20.84
C PRO A 431 3.22 -16.87 -19.55
N ASP A 432 3.58 -15.60 -19.47
CA ASP A 432 2.95 -14.71 -18.51
C ASP A 432 1.47 -14.55 -18.91
N HIS A 433 0.62 -15.38 -18.30
CA HIS A 433 -0.81 -15.42 -18.60
C HIS A 433 -1.49 -14.10 -18.29
N ASP A 434 -1.00 -13.35 -17.30
CA ASP A 434 -1.49 -12.02 -16.93
C ASP A 434 -1.24 -11.00 -18.05
N THR A 435 -0.04 -11.03 -18.64
CA THR A 435 0.29 -10.23 -19.82
C THR A 435 -0.67 -10.51 -20.99
N VAL A 436 -0.93 -11.79 -21.27
CA VAL A 436 -1.84 -12.17 -22.37
C VAL A 436 -3.28 -11.74 -22.06
N ASP A 437 -3.73 -11.88 -20.82
CA ASP A 437 -5.06 -11.46 -20.38
C ASP A 437 -5.24 -9.95 -20.55
N LYS A 438 -4.26 -9.16 -20.09
CA LYS A 438 -4.26 -7.70 -20.25
C LYS A 438 -4.34 -7.27 -21.71
N VAL A 439 -3.54 -7.87 -22.59
CA VAL A 439 -3.60 -7.61 -24.03
C VAL A 439 -4.99 -7.96 -24.57
N ASN A 440 -5.51 -9.14 -24.23
CA ASN A 440 -6.82 -9.61 -24.67
C ASN A 440 -7.96 -8.68 -24.23
N ILE A 441 -7.97 -8.24 -22.98
CA ILE A 441 -8.97 -7.30 -22.45
C ILE A 441 -8.89 -5.96 -23.18
N VAL A 442 -7.69 -5.43 -23.45
CA VAL A 442 -7.53 -4.18 -24.22
C VAL A 442 -8.07 -4.34 -25.64
N LEU A 443 -7.80 -5.46 -26.32
CA LEU A 443 -8.33 -5.75 -27.65
C LEU A 443 -9.87 -5.94 -27.61
N GLY A 444 -10.38 -6.63 -26.59
CA GLY A 444 -11.80 -6.90 -26.37
C GLY A 444 -12.63 -5.62 -26.20
N ASN A 445 -12.07 -4.60 -25.54
CA ASN A 445 -12.67 -3.27 -25.42
C ASN A 445 -12.80 -2.54 -26.76
N HIS A 446 -11.99 -2.89 -27.77
CA HIS A 446 -11.97 -2.25 -29.08
C HIS A 446 -12.46 -3.17 -30.21
N LYS A 447 -13.07 -4.31 -29.87
CA LYS A 447 -13.46 -5.37 -30.83
C LYS A 447 -14.42 -4.92 -31.93
N THR A 448 -15.17 -3.83 -31.74
CA THR A 448 -16.10 -3.26 -32.72
C THR A 448 -15.44 -2.24 -33.63
N SER A 449 -14.58 -1.39 -33.06
CA SER A 449 -13.96 -0.26 -33.77
C SER A 449 -12.69 -0.67 -34.53
N CYS A 450 -11.98 -1.71 -34.05
CA CYS A 450 -10.67 -2.12 -34.58
C CYS A 450 -10.68 -3.49 -35.28
N GLN A 451 -11.84 -3.92 -35.80
CA GLN A 451 -11.98 -5.21 -36.47
C GLN A 451 -10.98 -5.43 -37.60
N GLN A 452 -10.74 -4.40 -38.43
CA GLN A 452 -9.84 -4.50 -39.57
C GLN A 452 -8.38 -4.66 -39.13
N ASP A 453 -7.96 -3.91 -38.11
CA ASP A 453 -6.60 -3.97 -37.57
C ASP A 453 -6.28 -5.32 -36.93
N PHE A 454 -7.30 -6.01 -36.40
CA PHE A 454 -7.14 -7.31 -35.75
C PHE A 454 -7.15 -8.50 -36.73
N LYS A 455 -7.51 -8.29 -38.02
CA LYS A 455 -7.54 -9.38 -39.01
C LYS A 455 -6.18 -10.07 -39.16
N GLY A 456 -5.09 -9.32 -39.11
CA GLY A 456 -3.73 -9.88 -39.18
C GLY A 456 -3.36 -10.78 -37.99
N SER A 457 -3.97 -10.54 -36.82
CA SER A 457 -3.71 -11.30 -35.59
C SER A 457 -4.65 -12.49 -35.41
N LEU A 458 -5.64 -12.69 -36.30
CA LEU A 458 -6.60 -13.80 -36.21
C LEU A 458 -5.96 -15.19 -36.08
N PRO A 459 -4.91 -15.56 -36.85
CA PRO A 459 -4.29 -16.88 -36.70
C PRO A 459 -3.71 -17.10 -35.29
N LEU A 460 -3.10 -16.06 -34.71
CA LEU A 460 -2.53 -16.11 -33.37
C LEU A 460 -3.62 -16.17 -32.30
N LEU A 461 -4.68 -15.38 -32.44
CA LEU A 461 -5.83 -15.40 -31.54
C LEU A 461 -6.50 -16.78 -31.51
N ARG A 462 -6.66 -17.43 -32.67
CA ARG A 462 -7.19 -18.81 -32.74
C ARG A 462 -6.27 -19.82 -32.04
N ASN A 463 -4.96 -19.72 -32.25
CA ASN A 463 -3.99 -20.57 -31.56
C ASN A 463 -4.05 -20.37 -30.03
N LEU A 464 -4.20 -19.11 -29.58
CA LEU A 464 -4.37 -18.79 -28.18
C LEU A 464 -5.65 -19.41 -27.61
N VAL A 465 -6.78 -19.33 -28.31
CA VAL A 465 -8.03 -20.01 -27.92
C VAL A 465 -7.77 -21.51 -27.69
N GLU A 466 -7.22 -22.20 -28.69
CA GLU A 466 -6.95 -23.65 -28.58
C GLU A 466 -6.04 -23.97 -27.39
N LYS A 467 -5.02 -23.14 -27.14
CA LYS A 467 -4.11 -23.30 -26.03
C LYS A 467 -4.78 -23.09 -24.67
N TYR A 468 -5.59 -22.06 -24.53
CA TYR A 468 -6.30 -21.79 -23.27
C TYR A 468 -7.44 -22.78 -23.03
N ASP A 469 -8.06 -23.33 -24.07
CA ASP A 469 -9.01 -24.44 -23.96
C ASP A 469 -8.31 -25.72 -23.45
N ASP A 470 -7.11 -26.05 -23.94
CA ASP A 470 -6.31 -27.18 -23.44
C ASP A 470 -5.87 -26.97 -21.98
N LEU A 471 -5.49 -25.74 -21.61
CA LEU A 471 -5.17 -25.39 -20.22
C LEU A 471 -6.40 -25.47 -19.32
N ALA A 472 -7.55 -24.95 -19.75
CA ALA A 472 -8.81 -25.04 -19.03
C ALA A 472 -9.30 -26.48 -18.88
N TYR A 473 -9.03 -27.33 -19.87
CA TYR A 473 -9.25 -28.77 -19.75
C TYR A 473 -8.37 -29.34 -18.64
N LYS A 474 -7.05 -29.08 -18.67
CA LYS A 474 -6.10 -29.58 -17.66
C LYS A 474 -6.42 -29.11 -16.24
N GLU A 475 -6.81 -27.84 -16.08
CA GLU A 475 -7.24 -27.25 -14.80
C GLU A 475 -8.35 -28.08 -14.15
N LYS A 476 -9.37 -28.46 -14.93
CA LYS A 476 -10.49 -29.30 -14.45
C LYS A 476 -10.13 -30.74 -14.05
N PHE A 477 -9.04 -31.30 -14.58
CA PHE A 477 -8.64 -32.69 -14.32
C PHE A 477 -7.48 -32.82 -13.33
N GLN A 478 -6.77 -31.73 -13.02
CA GLN A 478 -5.73 -31.70 -11.99
C GLN A 478 -6.33 -31.49 -10.60
N ASP A 479 -7.43 -30.75 -10.49
CA ASP A 479 -8.21 -30.63 -9.26
C ASP A 479 -9.12 -31.85 -9.05
N ASN A 480 -8.53 -32.95 -8.57
CA ASN A 480 -9.28 -34.11 -8.03
C ASN A 480 -9.91 -33.85 -6.66
N ASN A 481 -9.89 -32.61 -6.17
CA ASN A 481 -10.62 -32.18 -4.99
C ASN A 481 -11.79 -31.31 -5.46
N GLU A 482 -12.98 -31.56 -4.92
CA GLU A 482 -14.26 -30.93 -5.26
C GLU A 482 -14.35 -29.42 -4.87
N GLU A 483 -13.24 -28.69 -4.91
CA GLU A 483 -13.24 -27.23 -4.83
C GLU A 483 -13.13 -26.68 -6.26
N GLU A 484 -14.08 -25.83 -6.62
CA GLU A 484 -14.17 -25.15 -7.91
C GLU A 484 -12.80 -24.59 -8.32
N GLY A 485 -12.11 -25.24 -9.26
CA GLY A 485 -10.95 -24.60 -9.90
C GLY A 485 -11.37 -23.21 -10.41
N ASP A 486 -10.54 -22.21 -10.18
CA ASP A 486 -10.84 -20.77 -10.34
C ASP A 486 -11.37 -20.39 -11.74
N GLY A 487 -11.31 -21.31 -12.70
CA GLY A 487 -11.90 -21.17 -14.03
C GLY A 487 -11.19 -20.09 -14.83
N LEU A 488 -9.94 -19.78 -14.45
CA LEU A 488 -9.16 -18.67 -14.97
C LEU A 488 -8.91 -18.89 -16.47
N PHE A 489 -8.37 -20.05 -16.84
CA PHE A 489 -8.07 -20.35 -18.25
C PHE A 489 -9.33 -20.48 -19.09
N LYS A 490 -10.41 -20.99 -18.49
CA LYS A 490 -11.73 -21.04 -19.14
C LYS A 490 -12.24 -19.62 -19.45
N GLY A 491 -12.15 -18.70 -18.50
CA GLY A 491 -12.51 -17.29 -18.68
C GLY A 491 -11.72 -16.64 -19.81
N MET A 492 -10.39 -16.86 -19.83
CA MET A 492 -9.51 -16.35 -20.89
C MET A 492 -9.89 -16.91 -22.28
N ALA A 493 -10.10 -18.22 -22.39
CA ALA A 493 -10.52 -18.87 -23.63
C ALA A 493 -11.85 -18.32 -24.15
N GLU A 494 -12.85 -18.17 -23.28
CA GLU A 494 -14.15 -17.61 -23.64
C GLU A 494 -14.05 -16.16 -24.12
N GLN A 495 -13.23 -15.32 -23.47
CA GLN A 495 -13.02 -13.94 -23.89
C GLN A 495 -12.34 -13.87 -25.26
N LEU A 496 -11.29 -14.67 -25.48
CA LEU A 496 -10.61 -14.78 -26.77
C LEU A 496 -11.55 -15.27 -27.87
N GLN A 497 -12.39 -16.27 -27.58
CA GLN A 497 -13.37 -16.79 -28.54
C GLN A 497 -14.41 -15.73 -28.93
N ARG A 498 -14.90 -14.92 -27.97
CA ARG A 498 -15.78 -13.77 -28.25
C ARG A 498 -15.09 -12.73 -29.12
N LEU A 499 -13.80 -12.45 -28.88
CA LEU A 499 -13.01 -11.54 -29.70
C LEU A 499 -12.86 -12.07 -31.14
N VAL A 500 -12.46 -13.32 -31.31
CA VAL A 500 -12.33 -13.97 -32.64
C VAL A 500 -13.66 -13.92 -33.40
N THR A 501 -14.76 -14.30 -32.74
CA THR A 501 -16.11 -14.31 -33.35
C THR A 501 -16.53 -12.90 -33.79
N SER A 502 -16.25 -11.89 -32.96
CA SER A 502 -16.53 -10.48 -33.27
C SER A 502 -15.77 -10.02 -34.52
N ILE A 503 -14.52 -10.44 -34.70
CA ILE A 503 -13.69 -10.07 -35.86
C ILE A 503 -14.18 -10.78 -37.14
N THR A 504 -14.62 -12.05 -37.04
CA THR A 504 -15.06 -12.83 -38.21
C THR A 504 -16.47 -12.50 -38.70
N SER A 505 -17.35 -11.99 -37.83
CA SER A 505 -18.79 -11.81 -38.10
C SER A 505 -19.18 -10.84 -39.23
N LYS A 506 -18.25 -10.08 -39.83
CA LYS A 506 -18.53 -9.18 -40.97
C LYS A 506 -18.04 -9.68 -42.33
N ASP A 507 -17.34 -10.81 -42.40
CA ASP A 507 -16.90 -11.37 -43.69
C ASP A 507 -17.92 -12.38 -44.30
N GLU A 508 -19.09 -12.57 -43.67
CA GLU A 508 -20.16 -13.47 -44.13
C GLU A 508 -21.48 -12.76 -44.56
N LEU A 509 -21.49 -11.44 -44.74
CA LEU A 509 -22.67 -10.70 -45.23
C LEU A 509 -22.37 -9.85 -46.47
#